data_AF-A0A0P0VDJ4-F1
#
_entry.id   AF-A0A0P0VDJ4-F1
#
_cell.length_a   1.000
_cell.length_b   1.000
_cell.length_c   1.000
_cell.angle_alpha   90.00
_cell.angle_beta   90.00
_cell.angle_gamma   90.00
#
_symmetry.space_group_name_H-M   'P 1'
#
loop_
_entity.id
_entity.type
_entity.pdbx_description
1 polymer ?
#
loop_
_entity_poly.entity_id
_entity_poly.type
_entity_poly.pdbx_seq_one_letter_code
_entity_poly.pdbx_strand_id
1 'polypeptide(L)'
;MGKHKGRAASSGLAASLLPHAQGAVPIVGFGGYHGASRVEPAAPSSSTDPDASILLPPDVDSEVLQHLRRLGRKDPTTKLKALSTLSMLFAQKPGQEVVQIVPQWAFEYKRLLLDYNREVRRATHDTMSSLVKTVKKGLAPHLKALMGPWWFSQFDPALEVAQAARHSFEAAFPQSDKRLDALMLCVKETFLHLNENLKLTTQALSDKATPMDELEDMHQRVISSSLLAMATLIDILLGVKLQNCVRDNSSSENTSLSKVLSGTLSSAESAFSMNKYFLDFLKSKSAIIRSATYSLLASYIKHVSHVFNEEAMKPVLALSTKWMLWIQASLIPSPGSVFGVYTI
;
A
#
# COMPACT_ATOMS: atom_id res chain seq x y z
N MET A 1 -48.29 -1.15 50.67
CA MET A 1 -47.55 -2.42 50.41
C MET A 1 -46.73 -2.20 49.14
N GLY A 2 -45.42 -2.32 49.02
CA GLY A 2 -44.28 -2.49 49.91
C GLY A 2 -43.05 -2.11 49.07
N LYS A 3 -42.10 -1.35 49.64
CA LYS A 3 -40.85 -0.90 49.01
C LYS A 3 -39.85 -2.06 48.95
N HIS A 4 -39.04 -2.15 47.89
CA HIS A 4 -37.71 -2.76 47.99
C HIS A 4 -36.65 -1.92 47.29
N LYS A 5 -35.64 -1.57 48.09
CA LYS A 5 -34.40 -0.83 47.82
C LYS A 5 -33.26 -1.79 48.19
N GLY A 6 -32.27 -1.96 47.33
CA GLY A 6 -30.97 -2.60 47.65
C GLY A 6 -29.94 -1.96 46.73
N ARG A 7 -29.14 -0.99 47.17
CA ARG A 7 -27.95 -1.01 48.04
C ARG A 7 -26.72 -1.65 47.36
N ALA A 8 -25.74 -0.78 47.09
CA ALA A 8 -24.39 -1.08 46.65
C ALA A 8 -23.52 -1.66 47.77
N ALA A 9 -22.48 -2.42 47.39
CA ALA A 9 -21.33 -2.71 48.24
C ALA A 9 -20.04 -2.81 47.39
N SER A 10 -19.12 -1.89 47.68
CA SER A 10 -17.71 -1.88 47.30
C SER A 10 -16.91 -2.74 48.28
N SER A 11 -15.90 -3.48 47.81
CA SER A 11 -14.89 -4.11 48.67
C SER A 11 -13.49 -3.70 48.23
N GLY A 12 -12.95 -2.68 48.90
CA GLY A 12 -11.51 -2.48 49.03
C GLY A 12 -10.95 -3.31 50.19
N LEU A 13 -9.62 -3.28 50.31
CA LEU A 13 -8.77 -3.89 51.35
C LEU A 13 -8.55 -5.41 51.27
N ALA A 14 -7.43 -5.78 50.65
CA ALA A 14 -6.64 -6.92 51.09
C ALA A 14 -5.15 -6.59 50.92
N ALA A 15 -4.64 -5.75 51.82
CA ALA A 15 -3.22 -5.53 52.04
C ALA A 15 -2.95 -5.77 53.53
N SER A 16 -2.28 -6.88 53.85
CA SER A 16 -1.49 -7.04 55.09
C SER A 16 -1.06 -8.49 55.23
N LEU A 17 0.13 -8.86 54.73
CA LEU A 17 1.00 -9.88 55.34
C LEU A 17 2.46 -9.62 54.90
N LEU A 18 3.18 -8.89 55.74
CA LEU A 18 4.64 -9.03 55.92
C LEU A 18 4.84 -9.60 57.33
N PRO A 19 5.91 -10.38 57.59
CA PRO A 19 7.10 -9.72 58.14
C PRO A 19 8.48 -10.30 57.73
N HIS A 20 9.41 -9.36 57.55
CA HIS A 20 10.79 -9.30 58.10
C HIS A 20 11.90 -10.28 57.65
N ALA A 21 12.87 -9.73 56.92
CA ALA A 21 14.31 -9.66 57.30
C ALA A 21 15.00 -8.66 56.35
N GLN A 22 15.20 -7.39 56.74
CA GLN A 22 16.45 -6.81 57.27
C GLN A 22 17.74 -7.17 56.49
N GLY A 23 18.35 -6.16 55.84
CA GLY A 23 19.75 -6.23 55.43
C GLY A 23 20.18 -5.23 54.34
N ALA A 24 20.67 -4.06 54.79
CA ALA A 24 21.67 -3.19 54.16
C ALA A 24 21.36 -2.39 52.86
N VAL A 25 21.51 -1.07 53.00
CA VAL A 25 21.66 0.00 52.00
C VAL A 25 23.16 0.17 51.60
N PRO A 26 23.57 1.16 50.77
CA PRO A 26 23.32 1.36 49.33
C PRO A 26 24.65 1.63 48.55
N ILE A 27 24.76 1.42 47.23
CA ILE A 27 25.90 1.97 46.46
C ILE A 27 25.49 2.46 45.06
N VAL A 28 25.82 3.73 44.82
CA VAL A 28 25.84 4.48 43.55
C VAL A 28 26.90 3.92 42.59
N GLY A 29 26.60 3.86 41.28
CA GLY A 29 27.58 3.45 40.27
C GLY A 29 27.30 4.02 38.88
N PHE A 30 27.87 5.19 38.62
CA PHE A 30 28.07 5.81 37.31
C PHE A 30 29.28 5.14 36.62
N GLY A 31 29.20 4.84 35.32
CA GLY A 31 30.36 4.38 34.56
C GLY A 31 30.01 3.68 33.24
N GLY A 32 30.21 4.39 32.13
CA GLY A 32 29.92 3.91 30.79
C GLY A 32 30.91 2.90 30.23
N TYR A 33 30.51 2.27 29.13
CA TYR A 33 31.41 1.61 28.18
C TYR A 33 30.98 1.95 26.76
N HIS A 34 31.94 2.51 26.00
CA HIS A 34 31.92 2.66 24.56
C HIS A 34 32.22 1.31 23.91
N GLY A 35 31.58 0.98 22.78
CA GLY A 35 32.04 -0.13 21.95
C GLY A 35 31.11 -0.59 20.84
N ALA A 36 31.47 -0.22 19.61
CA ALA A 36 31.22 -0.91 18.35
C ALA A 36 29.78 -1.00 17.81
N SER A 37 29.49 -0.08 16.88
CA SER A 37 28.46 -0.21 15.86
C SER A 37 28.68 -1.48 15.03
N ARG A 38 27.74 -2.42 15.13
CA ARG A 38 27.50 -3.45 14.12
C ARG A 38 26.07 -3.28 13.65
N VAL A 39 25.90 -2.65 12.49
CA VAL A 39 24.60 -2.58 11.81
C VAL A 39 24.30 -3.97 11.26
N GLU A 40 23.44 -4.72 11.95
CA GLU A 40 22.73 -5.83 11.33
C GLU A 40 21.44 -5.30 10.67
N PRO A 41 21.02 -5.85 9.51
CA PRO A 41 19.73 -5.52 8.92
C PRO A 41 18.63 -6.08 9.82
N ALA A 42 17.82 -5.20 10.40
CA ALA A 42 16.66 -5.60 11.20
C ALA A 42 15.69 -6.43 10.33
N ALA A 43 15.45 -7.67 10.75
CA ALA A 43 14.27 -8.42 10.35
C ALA A 43 13.01 -7.61 10.76
N PRO A 44 11.89 -7.70 10.02
CA PRO A 44 10.69 -6.95 10.36
C PRO A 44 10.07 -7.50 11.66
N SER A 45 10.42 -6.90 12.79
CA SER A 45 9.77 -7.10 14.07
C SER A 45 8.42 -6.39 14.05
N SER A 46 7.33 -7.17 14.12
CA SER A 46 5.95 -6.71 14.24
C SER A 46 5.64 -6.17 15.65
N SER A 47 6.47 -5.24 16.15
CA SER A 47 6.16 -4.48 17.35
C SER A 47 5.37 -3.23 16.93
N THR A 48 4.05 -3.29 17.10
CA THR A 48 3.15 -2.14 17.07
C THR A 48 3.44 -1.24 18.28
N ASP A 49 4.63 -0.63 18.33
CA ASP A 49 4.92 0.40 19.30
C ASP A 49 4.38 1.73 18.74
N PRO A 50 3.34 2.34 19.35
CA PRO A 50 2.82 3.63 18.91
C PRO A 50 3.86 4.75 19.04
N ASP A 51 4.96 4.51 19.76
CA ASP A 51 6.11 5.40 19.92
C ASP A 51 7.34 4.97 19.10
N ALA A 52 7.20 4.07 18.11
CA ALA A 52 8.26 3.82 17.13
C ALA A 52 8.79 5.16 16.62
N SER A 53 10.06 5.46 16.98
CA SER A 53 10.62 6.80 16.98
C SER A 53 10.30 7.51 15.67
N ILE A 54 9.39 8.49 15.73
CA ILE A 54 9.13 9.37 14.61
C ILE A 54 10.44 10.11 14.34
N LEU A 55 11.16 9.68 13.31
CA LEU A 55 12.41 10.30 12.87
C LEU A 55 12.07 11.52 12.02
N LEU A 56 11.51 12.54 12.67
CA LEU A 56 11.30 13.85 12.07
C LEU A 56 12.44 14.80 12.47
N PRO A 57 12.78 15.77 11.59
CA PRO A 57 13.66 16.87 11.96
C PRO A 57 13.13 17.60 13.21
N PRO A 58 14.01 18.14 14.07
CA PRO A 58 13.61 18.81 15.31
C PRO A 58 12.72 20.05 15.09
N ASP A 59 12.73 20.62 13.88
CA ASP A 59 11.98 21.84 13.52
C ASP A 59 10.54 21.58 13.03
N VAL A 60 10.04 20.35 13.13
CA VAL A 60 8.65 20.05 12.79
C VAL A 60 7.69 20.57 13.86
N ASP A 61 6.70 21.33 13.42
CA ASP A 61 5.59 21.84 14.24
C ASP A 61 4.97 20.75 15.14
N SER A 62 4.82 21.10 16.42
CA SER A 62 4.41 20.17 17.48
C SER A 62 2.96 19.68 17.32
N GLU A 63 2.08 20.48 16.73
CA GLU A 63 0.69 20.12 16.44
C GLU A 63 0.65 19.06 15.32
N VAL A 64 1.42 19.25 14.25
CA VAL A 64 1.56 18.25 13.17
C VAL A 64 2.06 16.93 13.73
N LEU A 65 3.12 16.98 14.54
CA LEU A 65 3.71 15.79 15.15
C LEU A 65 2.71 15.06 16.07
N GLN A 66 1.94 15.81 16.86
CA GLN A 66 0.89 15.24 17.71
C GLN A 66 -0.14 14.47 16.90
N HIS A 67 -0.59 15.01 15.76
CA HIS A 67 -1.57 14.33 14.92
C HIS A 67 -0.99 13.16 14.14
N LEU A 68 0.28 13.21 13.72
CA LEU A 68 0.97 12.05 13.13
C LEU A 68 1.02 10.87 14.11
N ARG A 69 1.35 11.11 15.39
CA ARG A 69 1.33 10.05 16.43
C ARG A 69 -0.04 9.40 16.59
N ARG A 70 -1.13 10.16 16.36
CA ARG A 70 -2.50 9.64 16.48
C ARG A 70 -2.86 8.66 15.37
N LEU A 71 -2.15 8.67 14.23
CA LEU A 71 -2.36 7.72 13.12
C LEU A 71 -1.97 6.28 13.49
N GLY A 72 -1.03 6.11 14.43
CA GLY A 72 -0.61 4.80 14.95
C GLY A 72 -1.55 4.19 16.00
N ARG A 73 -2.63 4.89 16.40
CA ARG A 73 -3.62 4.35 17.34
C ARG A 73 -4.50 3.31 16.65
N LYS A 74 -5.15 2.41 17.39
CA LYS A 74 -6.03 1.39 16.76
C LYS A 74 -7.41 1.96 16.38
N ASP A 75 -7.94 2.89 17.17
CA ASP A 75 -9.29 3.44 17.00
C ASP A 75 -9.43 4.24 15.68
N PRO A 76 -10.33 3.83 14.76
CA PRO A 76 -10.56 4.54 13.50
C PRO A 76 -11.03 5.98 13.71
N THR A 77 -11.83 6.26 14.75
CA THR A 77 -12.33 7.62 15.01
C THR A 77 -11.19 8.59 15.31
N THR A 78 -10.20 8.14 16.08
CA THR A 78 -8.98 8.90 16.40
C THR A 78 -8.14 9.15 15.15
N LYS A 79 -7.98 8.13 14.29
CA LYS A 79 -7.28 8.28 12.99
C LYS A 79 -8.01 9.29 12.09
N LEU A 80 -9.33 9.17 11.95
CA LEU A 80 -10.14 10.05 11.10
C LEU A 80 -10.06 11.51 11.55
N LYS A 81 -10.17 11.77 12.86
CA LYS A 81 -9.98 13.12 13.42
C LYS A 81 -8.57 13.64 13.14
N ALA A 82 -7.55 12.80 13.31
CA ALA A 82 -6.17 13.19 13.02
C ALA A 82 -5.92 13.48 11.53
N LEU A 83 -6.43 12.65 10.62
CA LEU A 83 -6.33 12.84 9.17
C LEU A 83 -7.02 14.13 8.73
N SER A 84 -8.22 14.41 9.27
CA SER A 84 -8.95 15.65 9.00
C SER A 84 -8.15 16.88 9.45
N THR A 85 -7.58 16.86 10.66
CA THR A 85 -6.75 17.97 11.15
C THR A 85 -5.47 18.12 10.33
N LEU A 86 -4.75 17.02 10.05
CA LEU A 86 -3.54 17.06 9.21
C LEU A 86 -3.82 17.63 7.83
N SER A 87 -4.96 17.27 7.22
CA SER A 87 -5.36 17.82 5.92
C SER A 87 -5.48 19.35 5.97
N MET A 88 -6.04 19.91 7.05
CA MET A 88 -6.14 21.36 7.23
C MET A 88 -4.76 21.99 7.49
N LEU A 89 -3.95 21.39 8.37
CA LEU A 89 -2.61 21.91 8.71
C LEU A 89 -1.69 21.92 7.49
N PHE A 90 -1.71 20.88 6.65
CA PHE A 90 -0.94 20.85 5.42
C PHE A 90 -1.36 21.94 4.43
N ALA A 91 -2.64 22.34 4.40
CA ALA A 91 -3.09 23.42 3.53
C ALA A 91 -2.73 24.82 4.04
N GLN A 92 -2.51 24.97 5.35
CA GLN A 92 -2.24 26.27 6.00
C GLN A 92 -0.75 26.58 6.16
N LYS A 93 0.10 25.55 6.21
CA LYS A 93 1.55 25.68 6.40
C LYS A 93 2.30 25.86 5.07
N PRO A 94 3.46 26.55 5.06
CA PRO A 94 4.25 26.70 3.86
C PRO A 94 4.81 25.36 3.38
N GLY A 95 4.89 25.17 2.06
CA GLY A 95 5.33 23.88 1.49
C GLY A 95 6.73 23.43 1.89
N GLN A 96 7.62 24.37 2.26
CA GLN A 96 8.97 24.08 2.76
C GLN A 96 8.97 23.42 4.14
N GLU A 97 7.95 23.66 4.96
CA GLU A 97 7.76 22.98 6.24
C GLU A 97 7.07 21.63 6.02
N VAL A 98 6.01 21.60 5.21
CA VAL A 98 5.24 20.36 4.96
C VAL A 98 6.09 19.30 4.27
N VAL A 99 7.03 19.68 3.39
CA VAL A 99 7.92 18.72 2.72
C VAL A 99 8.78 17.93 3.71
N GLN A 100 9.14 18.50 4.87
CA GLN A 100 9.91 17.82 5.91
C GLN A 100 9.15 16.64 6.52
N ILE A 101 7.81 16.64 6.40
CA ILE A 101 6.92 15.59 6.92
C ILE A 101 6.83 14.40 5.97
N VAL A 102 7.13 14.59 4.68
CA VAL A 102 6.87 13.59 3.63
C VAL A 102 7.51 12.23 3.92
N PRO A 103 8.74 12.12 4.46
CA PRO A 103 9.30 10.82 4.85
C PRO A 103 8.45 10.07 5.87
N GLN A 104 8.02 10.74 6.94
CA GLN A 104 7.16 10.14 7.97
C GLN A 104 5.77 9.85 7.41
N TRP A 105 5.22 10.78 6.60
CA TRP A 105 3.95 10.56 5.93
C TRP A 105 4.00 9.33 5.03
N ALA A 106 5.07 9.09 4.27
CA ALA A 106 5.18 7.92 3.41
C ALA A 106 5.12 6.60 4.20
N PHE A 107 5.74 6.58 5.39
CA PHE A 107 5.65 5.44 6.31
C PHE A 107 4.20 5.22 6.80
N GLU A 108 3.56 6.28 7.30
CA GLU A 108 2.18 6.23 7.79
C GLU A 108 1.18 5.88 6.68
N TYR A 109 1.37 6.44 5.49
CA TYR A 109 0.56 6.24 4.31
C TYR A 109 0.53 4.76 3.92
N LYS A 110 1.69 4.09 3.79
CA LYS A 110 1.74 2.64 3.49
C LYS A 110 0.93 1.83 4.52
N ARG A 111 0.99 2.19 5.80
CA ARG A 111 0.28 1.49 6.89
C ARG A 111 -1.23 1.76 6.88
N LEU A 112 -1.64 3.02 6.72
CA LEU A 112 -3.04 3.43 6.74
C LEU A 112 -3.85 2.87 5.56
N LEU A 113 -3.22 2.64 4.41
CA LEU A 113 -3.88 2.02 3.25
C LEU A 113 -4.21 0.53 3.46
N LEU A 114 -3.61 -0.09 4.47
CA LEU A 114 -3.95 -1.44 4.91
C LEU A 114 -5.04 -1.46 5.99
N ASP A 115 -5.50 -0.31 6.49
CA ASP A 115 -6.52 -0.24 7.53
C ASP A 115 -7.82 -0.94 7.10
N TYR A 116 -8.44 -1.68 8.03
CA TYR A 116 -9.70 -2.38 7.81
C TYR A 116 -10.83 -1.38 7.52
N ASN A 117 -10.83 -0.24 8.19
CA ASN A 117 -11.84 0.78 8.06
C ASN A 117 -11.64 1.56 6.75
N ARG A 118 -12.60 1.40 5.82
CA ARG A 118 -12.57 2.06 4.51
C ARG A 118 -12.55 3.59 4.60
N GLU A 119 -13.17 4.19 5.62
CA GLU A 119 -13.17 5.65 5.79
C GLU A 119 -11.77 6.15 6.15
N VAL A 120 -11.00 5.38 6.94
CA VAL A 120 -9.60 5.71 7.23
C VAL A 120 -8.78 5.69 5.94
N ARG A 121 -8.97 4.66 5.10
CA ARG A 121 -8.27 4.57 3.80
C ARG A 121 -8.64 5.72 2.86
N ARG A 122 -9.93 6.05 2.74
CA ARG A 122 -10.42 7.19 1.94
C ARG A 122 -9.85 8.52 2.46
N ALA A 123 -9.99 8.79 3.75
CA ALA A 123 -9.50 10.03 4.38
C ALA A 123 -7.97 10.18 4.24
N THR A 124 -7.24 9.07 4.21
CA THR A 124 -5.78 9.07 3.98
C THR A 124 -5.44 9.67 2.61
N HIS A 125 -6.24 9.37 1.57
CA HIS A 125 -6.06 9.96 0.24
C HIS A 125 -6.50 11.42 0.17
N ASP A 126 -7.54 11.81 0.91
CA ASP A 126 -7.91 13.24 1.01
C ASP A 126 -6.77 14.06 1.63
N THR A 127 -6.19 13.57 2.72
CA THR A 127 -5.02 14.19 3.35
C THR A 127 -3.82 14.19 2.41
N MET A 128 -3.59 13.11 1.64
CA MET A 128 -2.56 13.05 0.59
C MET A 128 -2.78 14.14 -0.47
N SER A 129 -4.02 14.37 -0.90
CA SER A 129 -4.37 15.44 -1.85
C SER A 129 -3.98 16.83 -1.32
N SER A 130 -4.23 17.09 -0.03
CA SER A 130 -3.81 18.34 0.62
C SER A 130 -2.29 18.48 0.65
N LEU A 131 -1.59 17.41 1.10
CA LEU A 131 -0.13 17.38 1.18
C LEU A 131 0.52 17.68 -0.17
N VAL A 132 0.09 17.02 -1.26
CA VAL A 132 0.74 17.18 -2.57
C VAL A 132 0.44 18.52 -3.24
N LYS A 133 -0.75 19.10 -3.00
CA LYS A 133 -1.07 20.46 -3.45
C LYS A 133 -0.17 21.50 -2.78
N THR A 134 0.20 21.28 -1.53
CA THR A 134 1.10 22.17 -0.78
C THR A 134 2.57 21.95 -1.15
N VAL A 135 3.04 20.70 -1.17
CA VAL A 135 4.46 20.36 -1.40
C VAL A 135 4.88 20.51 -2.86
N LYS A 136 3.98 20.25 -3.82
CA LYS A 136 4.22 20.37 -5.27
C LYS A 136 5.51 19.64 -5.70
N LYS A 137 6.44 20.35 -6.34
CA LYS A 137 7.72 19.79 -6.83
C LYS A 137 8.61 19.21 -5.73
N GLY A 138 8.41 19.61 -4.46
CA GLY A 138 9.11 19.03 -3.32
C GLY A 138 8.79 17.54 -3.10
N LEU A 139 7.78 17.00 -3.76
CA LEU A 139 7.41 15.59 -3.67
C LEU A 139 8.37 14.68 -4.43
N ALA A 140 9.06 15.21 -5.46
CA ALA A 140 9.86 14.41 -6.40
C ALA A 140 10.89 13.48 -5.73
N PRO A 141 11.65 13.90 -4.68
CA PRO A 141 12.61 13.03 -3.99
C PRO A 141 11.97 11.84 -3.28
N HIS A 142 10.67 11.93 -2.96
CA HIS A 142 9.94 10.93 -2.17
C HIS A 142 9.01 10.06 -3.03
N LEU A 143 8.86 10.38 -4.32
CA LEU A 143 7.85 9.79 -5.19
C LEU A 143 7.97 8.26 -5.28
N LYS A 144 9.19 7.74 -5.34
CA LYS A 144 9.46 6.30 -5.41
C LYS A 144 8.95 5.52 -4.20
N ALA A 145 9.01 6.09 -3.00
CA ALA A 145 8.50 5.46 -1.78
C ALA A 145 6.97 5.48 -1.72
N LEU A 146 6.34 6.46 -2.36
CA LEU A 146 4.89 6.67 -2.34
C LEU A 146 4.17 5.95 -3.48
N MET A 147 4.82 5.77 -4.64
CA MET A 147 4.13 5.36 -5.86
C MET A 147 3.48 3.98 -5.75
N GLY A 148 4.17 2.99 -5.19
CA GLY A 148 3.64 1.64 -5.03
C GLY A 148 2.30 1.63 -4.26
N PRO A 149 2.26 2.10 -3.01
CA PRO A 149 1.03 2.20 -2.23
C PRO A 149 -0.06 3.05 -2.89
N TRP A 150 0.34 4.12 -3.58
CA TRP A 150 -0.59 5.04 -4.23
C TRP A 150 -1.25 4.43 -5.46
N TRP A 151 -0.48 3.76 -6.32
CA TRP A 151 -0.99 3.03 -7.48
C TRP A 151 -1.90 1.89 -7.05
N PHE A 152 -1.45 1.07 -6.09
CA PHE A 152 -2.22 -0.01 -5.49
C PHE A 152 -3.62 0.45 -5.05
N SER A 153 -3.71 1.61 -4.40
CA SER A 153 -4.97 2.11 -3.83
C SER A 153 -6.03 2.48 -4.86
N GLN A 154 -5.66 2.71 -6.13
CA GLN A 154 -6.62 3.01 -7.21
C GLN A 154 -7.45 1.78 -7.62
N PHE A 155 -7.14 0.60 -7.05
CA PHE A 155 -7.80 -0.67 -7.29
C PHE A 155 -8.51 -1.22 -6.05
N ASP A 156 -8.69 -0.40 -5.00
CA ASP A 156 -9.48 -0.78 -3.83
C ASP A 156 -10.93 -1.10 -4.28
N PRO A 157 -11.54 -2.19 -3.78
CA PRO A 157 -12.91 -2.57 -4.11
C PRO A 157 -13.95 -1.56 -3.60
N ALA A 158 -13.63 -0.77 -2.57
CA ALA A 158 -14.46 0.36 -2.16
C ALA A 158 -14.24 1.53 -3.14
N LEU A 159 -15.28 1.83 -3.92
CA LEU A 159 -15.21 2.81 -5.01
C LEU A 159 -14.75 4.19 -4.51
N GLU A 160 -15.23 4.61 -3.35
CA GLU A 160 -14.87 5.87 -2.70
C GLU A 160 -13.38 5.96 -2.36
N VAL A 161 -12.74 4.85 -1.97
CA VAL A 161 -11.29 4.80 -1.69
C VAL A 161 -10.51 4.89 -3.00
N ALA A 162 -10.91 4.10 -4.00
CA ALA A 162 -10.26 4.11 -5.30
C ALA A 162 -10.36 5.47 -6.00
N GLN A 163 -11.51 6.14 -5.90
CA GLN A 163 -11.72 7.50 -6.42
C GLN A 163 -10.85 8.52 -5.67
N ALA A 164 -10.82 8.48 -4.33
CA ALA A 164 -9.97 9.38 -3.56
C ALA A 164 -8.48 9.21 -3.92
N ALA A 165 -8.02 7.96 -4.13
CA ALA A 165 -6.67 7.67 -4.59
C ALA A 165 -6.36 8.25 -5.98
N ARG A 166 -7.30 8.14 -6.93
CA ARG A 166 -7.18 8.75 -8.27
C ARG A 166 -7.13 10.27 -8.18
N HIS A 167 -8.06 10.88 -7.43
CA HIS A 167 -8.12 12.33 -7.27
C HIS A 167 -6.85 12.89 -6.61
N SER A 168 -6.28 12.21 -5.61
CA SER A 168 -5.04 12.65 -5.00
C SER A 168 -3.87 12.55 -5.99
N PHE A 169 -3.82 11.50 -6.81
CA PHE A 169 -2.81 11.34 -7.86
C PHE A 169 -2.93 12.41 -8.96
N GLU A 170 -4.15 12.70 -9.41
CA GLU A 170 -4.45 13.78 -10.35
C GLU A 170 -4.14 15.17 -9.77
N ALA A 171 -4.32 15.37 -8.47
CA ALA A 171 -3.92 16.61 -7.81
C ALA A 171 -2.39 16.82 -7.84
N ALA A 172 -1.60 15.75 -7.72
CA ALA A 172 -0.14 15.83 -7.86
C ALA A 172 0.31 15.96 -9.32
N PHE A 173 -0.41 15.30 -10.24
CA PHE A 173 -0.10 15.25 -11.67
C PHE A 173 -1.37 15.54 -12.50
N PRO A 174 -1.72 16.83 -12.72
CA PRO A 174 -2.96 17.20 -13.40
C PRO A 174 -3.01 16.79 -14.88
N GLN A 175 -1.86 16.70 -15.55
CA GLN A 175 -1.76 16.32 -16.95
C GLN A 175 -1.59 14.79 -17.11
N SER A 176 -2.25 14.19 -18.11
CA SER A 176 -2.24 12.73 -18.35
C SER A 176 -0.86 12.19 -18.68
N ASP A 177 -0.10 12.91 -19.51
CA ASP A 177 1.29 12.61 -19.84
C ASP A 177 2.18 12.57 -18.59
N LYS A 178 2.03 13.55 -17.68
CA LYS A 178 2.81 13.62 -16.44
C LYS A 178 2.47 12.51 -15.45
N ARG A 179 1.22 12.03 -15.45
CA ARG A 179 0.83 10.83 -14.70
C ARG A 179 1.57 9.59 -15.20
N LEU A 180 1.63 9.43 -16.52
CA LEU A 180 2.36 8.33 -17.14
C LEU A 180 3.86 8.43 -16.87
N ASP A 181 4.47 9.61 -17.03
CA ASP A 181 5.88 9.88 -16.72
C ASP A 181 6.24 9.49 -15.27
N ALA A 182 5.37 9.85 -14.31
CA ALA A 182 5.56 9.53 -12.90
C ALA A 182 5.52 8.02 -12.64
N LEU A 183 4.58 7.29 -13.25
CA LEU A 183 4.49 5.83 -13.16
C LEU A 183 5.71 5.15 -13.78
N MET A 184 6.12 5.59 -14.97
CA MET A 184 7.30 5.10 -15.68
C MET A 184 8.58 5.26 -14.84
N LEU A 185 8.75 6.42 -14.20
CA LEU A 185 9.90 6.70 -13.33
C LEU A 185 9.98 5.76 -12.11
N CYS A 186 8.84 5.28 -11.63
CA CYS A 186 8.72 4.50 -10.39
C CYS A 186 8.29 3.05 -10.63
N VAL A 187 8.41 2.54 -11.87
CA VAL A 187 7.88 1.22 -12.26
C VAL A 187 8.48 0.10 -11.40
N LYS A 188 9.79 0.13 -11.15
CA LYS A 188 10.49 -0.88 -10.37
C LYS A 188 9.99 -0.93 -8.93
N GLU A 189 9.90 0.23 -8.29
CA GLU A 189 9.43 0.36 -6.91
C GLU A 189 7.95 0.01 -6.78
N THR A 190 7.15 0.30 -7.81
CA THR A 190 5.74 -0.09 -7.88
C THR A 190 5.58 -1.61 -7.95
N PHE A 191 6.27 -2.30 -8.87
CA PHE A 191 6.26 -3.77 -8.92
C PHE A 191 6.78 -4.41 -7.64
N LEU A 192 7.82 -3.84 -7.03
CA LEU A 192 8.35 -4.33 -5.75
C LEU A 192 7.28 -4.29 -4.67
N HIS A 193 6.58 -3.17 -4.50
CA HIS A 193 5.51 -3.03 -3.52
C HIS A 193 4.35 -4.01 -3.78
N LEU A 194 3.90 -4.12 -5.04
CA LEU A 194 2.83 -5.06 -5.40
C LEU A 194 3.21 -6.51 -5.09
N ASN A 195 4.45 -6.91 -5.39
CA ASN A 195 4.95 -8.24 -5.05
C ASN A 195 5.10 -8.47 -3.54
N GLU A 196 5.48 -7.47 -2.76
CA GLU A 196 5.47 -7.54 -1.30
C GLU A 196 4.07 -7.82 -0.77
N ASN A 197 3.06 -7.11 -1.28
CA ASN A 197 1.66 -7.32 -0.89
C ASN A 197 1.18 -8.74 -1.20
N LEU A 198 1.59 -9.33 -2.33
CA LEU A 198 1.22 -10.71 -2.70
C LEU A 198 1.82 -11.77 -1.75
N LYS A 199 2.86 -11.43 -1.00
CA LYS A 199 3.47 -12.32 0.01
C LYS A 199 2.81 -12.20 1.39
N LEU A 200 1.91 -11.24 1.58
CA LEU A 200 1.24 -11.04 2.86
C LEU A 200 0.32 -12.23 3.16
N THR A 201 0.31 -12.62 4.43
CA THR A 201 -0.63 -13.60 4.98
C THR A 201 -1.58 -12.89 5.94
N THR A 202 -2.72 -13.51 6.26
CA THR A 202 -3.64 -13.00 7.29
C THR A 202 -2.94 -12.78 8.64
N GLN A 203 -1.96 -13.63 8.97
CA GLN A 203 -1.15 -13.49 10.17
C GLN A 203 -0.22 -12.27 10.14
N ALA A 204 0.36 -11.94 8.99
CA ALA A 204 1.19 -10.74 8.83
C ALA A 204 0.37 -9.43 8.91
N LEU A 205 -0.94 -9.50 8.63
CA LEU A 205 -1.88 -8.38 8.77
C LEU A 205 -2.49 -8.27 10.18
N SER A 206 -2.33 -9.31 11.01
CA SER A 206 -2.98 -9.38 12.31
C SER A 206 -2.30 -8.49 13.34
N ASP A 207 -3.09 -7.62 13.97
CA ASP A 207 -2.70 -6.91 15.19
C ASP A 207 -3.38 -7.54 16.42
N LYS A 208 -3.37 -8.89 16.50
CA LYS A 208 -3.89 -9.79 17.56
C LYS A 208 -5.35 -9.60 18.04
N ALA A 209 -5.97 -8.47 17.73
CA ALA A 209 -7.27 -8.00 18.20
C ALA A 209 -8.30 -7.88 17.06
N THR A 210 -7.86 -7.97 15.81
CA THR A 210 -8.75 -7.95 14.64
C THR A 210 -9.45 -9.32 14.51
N PRO A 211 -10.78 -9.35 14.40
CA PRO A 211 -11.55 -10.56 14.11
C PRO A 211 -11.04 -11.27 12.85
N MET A 212 -11.18 -12.61 12.82
CA MET A 212 -10.62 -13.42 11.72
C MET A 212 -11.30 -13.15 10.37
N ASP A 213 -12.60 -12.90 10.38
CA ASP A 213 -13.37 -12.50 9.21
C ASP A 213 -12.90 -11.14 8.66
N GLU A 214 -12.69 -10.15 9.51
CA GLU A 214 -12.11 -8.87 9.09
C GLU A 214 -10.69 -9.02 8.52
N LEU A 215 -9.86 -9.88 9.11
CA LEU A 215 -8.51 -10.16 8.59
C LEU A 215 -8.53 -10.84 7.22
N GLU A 216 -9.46 -11.76 7.01
CA GLU A 216 -9.65 -12.42 5.73
C GLU A 216 -10.12 -11.41 4.66
N ASP A 217 -11.07 -10.53 4.97
CA ASP A 217 -11.53 -9.48 4.06
C ASP A 217 -10.40 -8.49 3.71
N MET A 218 -9.59 -8.10 4.69
CA MET A 218 -8.39 -7.28 4.46
C MET A 218 -7.40 -7.99 3.54
N HIS A 219 -7.11 -9.26 3.80
CA HIS A 219 -6.19 -10.05 2.98
C HIS A 219 -6.70 -10.17 1.54
N GLN A 220 -7.96 -10.56 1.36
CA GLN A 220 -8.57 -10.67 0.04
C GLN A 220 -8.54 -9.35 -0.73
N ARG A 221 -8.84 -8.24 -0.06
CA ARG A 221 -8.74 -6.90 -0.64
C ARG A 221 -7.32 -6.59 -1.11
N VAL A 222 -6.32 -6.82 -0.26
CA VAL A 222 -4.92 -6.50 -0.57
C VAL A 222 -4.41 -7.35 -1.74
N ILE A 223 -4.68 -8.65 -1.73
CA ILE A 223 -4.26 -9.55 -2.81
C ILE A 223 -4.93 -9.17 -4.13
N SER A 224 -6.26 -9.04 -4.13
CA SER A 224 -7.01 -8.73 -5.37
C SER A 224 -6.64 -7.36 -5.95
N SER A 225 -6.53 -6.32 -5.11
CA SER A 225 -6.13 -4.97 -5.55
C SER A 225 -4.71 -4.97 -6.12
N SER A 226 -3.77 -5.71 -5.50
CA SER A 226 -2.40 -5.82 -6.02
C SER A 226 -2.31 -6.53 -7.37
N LEU A 227 -3.09 -7.60 -7.56
CA LEU A 227 -3.15 -8.33 -8.83
C LEU A 227 -3.72 -7.44 -9.95
N LEU A 228 -4.82 -6.72 -9.70
CA LEU A 228 -5.43 -5.79 -10.65
C LEU A 228 -4.51 -4.59 -10.96
N ALA A 229 -3.84 -4.05 -9.94
CA ALA A 229 -2.88 -2.98 -10.11
C ALA A 229 -1.70 -3.41 -10.99
N MET A 230 -1.21 -4.63 -10.81
CA MET A 230 -0.14 -5.18 -11.65
C MET A 230 -0.61 -5.40 -13.08
N ALA A 231 -1.82 -5.95 -13.27
CA ALA A 231 -2.40 -6.21 -14.59
C ALA A 231 -2.50 -4.91 -15.40
N THR A 232 -3.09 -3.89 -14.76
CA THR A 232 -3.29 -2.58 -15.38
C THR A 232 -1.96 -1.86 -15.65
N LEU A 233 -0.97 -2.01 -14.76
CA LEU A 233 0.37 -1.44 -14.97
C LEU A 233 1.06 -2.06 -16.20
N ILE A 234 0.95 -3.38 -16.37
CA ILE A 234 1.46 -4.10 -17.54
C ILE A 234 0.73 -3.62 -18.80
N ASP A 235 -0.60 -3.57 -18.78
CA ASP A 235 -1.41 -3.18 -19.94
C ASP A 235 -1.16 -1.73 -20.37
N ILE A 236 -1.03 -0.80 -19.43
CA ILE A 236 -0.74 0.61 -19.75
C ILE A 236 0.67 0.72 -20.30
N LEU A 237 1.69 0.26 -19.57
CA LEU A 237 3.08 0.53 -19.93
C LEU A 237 3.53 -0.29 -21.16
N LEU A 238 3.12 -1.56 -21.28
CA LEU A 238 3.47 -2.39 -22.44
C LEU A 238 2.44 -2.32 -23.56
N GLY A 239 1.22 -1.83 -23.32
CA GLY A 239 0.28 -1.46 -24.38
C GLY A 239 0.74 -0.26 -25.18
N VAL A 240 1.38 0.72 -24.53
CA VAL A 240 2.03 1.87 -25.19
C VAL A 240 3.06 1.40 -26.24
N LYS A 241 3.79 0.31 -25.98
CA LYS A 241 4.73 -0.30 -26.94
C LYS A 241 4.06 -0.66 -28.27
N LEU A 242 2.85 -1.23 -28.24
CA LEU A 242 2.15 -1.67 -29.46
C LEU A 242 1.63 -0.49 -30.26
N GLN A 243 1.13 0.54 -29.58
CA GLN A 243 0.58 1.73 -30.23
C GLN A 243 1.66 2.58 -30.90
N ASN A 244 2.88 2.61 -30.33
CA ASN A 244 4.01 3.35 -30.88
C ASN A 244 4.80 2.57 -31.95
N CYS A 245 4.91 1.23 -31.87
CA CYS A 245 5.45 0.41 -32.96
C CYS A 245 4.64 0.54 -34.26
N VAL A 246 3.35 0.85 -34.15
CA VAL A 246 2.46 1.11 -35.29
C VAL A 246 2.59 2.56 -35.79
N ARG A 247 3.08 3.50 -34.96
CA ARG A 247 2.92 4.93 -35.23
C ARG A 247 4.09 5.61 -35.94
N ASP A 248 5.39 5.44 -35.61
CA ASP A 248 6.45 6.11 -36.41
C ASP A 248 7.92 5.69 -36.18
N ASN A 249 8.67 5.68 -37.30
CA ASN A 249 10.12 5.69 -37.43
C ASN A 249 10.66 7.14 -37.33
N SER A 250 10.98 7.65 -36.14
CA SER A 250 11.92 8.80 -35.99
C SER A 250 12.48 8.92 -34.57
N SER A 251 13.69 9.48 -34.45
CA SER A 251 14.66 9.21 -33.38
C SER A 251 14.87 10.37 -32.40
N SER A 252 14.59 10.15 -31.11
CA SER A 252 15.38 10.58 -29.91
C SER A 252 14.60 10.28 -28.62
N GLU A 253 13.29 10.56 -28.59
CA GLU A 253 12.35 10.14 -27.52
C GLU A 253 12.21 8.60 -27.42
N ASN A 254 12.43 7.91 -28.55
CA ASN A 254 12.45 6.45 -28.61
C ASN A 254 13.50 5.80 -27.70
N THR A 255 14.60 6.48 -27.36
CA THR A 255 15.68 5.89 -26.54
C THR A 255 15.36 5.90 -25.04
N SER A 256 14.67 6.92 -24.53
CA SER A 256 14.25 6.95 -23.12
C SER A 256 13.05 6.02 -22.88
N LEU A 257 12.06 6.06 -23.79
CA LEU A 257 10.90 5.18 -23.74
C LEU A 257 11.27 3.70 -23.88
N SER A 258 12.18 3.35 -24.79
CA SER A 258 12.65 1.95 -24.92
C SER A 258 13.34 1.42 -23.65
N LYS A 259 14.09 2.27 -22.93
CA LYS A 259 14.70 1.92 -21.63
C LYS A 259 13.64 1.70 -20.54
N VAL A 260 12.59 2.52 -20.51
CA VAL A 260 11.49 2.35 -19.57
C VAL A 260 10.70 1.08 -19.90
N LEU A 261 10.43 0.83 -21.18
CA LEU A 261 9.73 -0.37 -21.63
C LEU A 261 10.52 -1.64 -21.32
N SER A 262 11.84 -1.65 -21.53
CA SER A 262 12.68 -2.80 -21.16
C SER A 262 12.77 -2.98 -19.65
N GLY A 263 12.84 -1.89 -18.88
CA GLY A 263 12.78 -1.95 -17.42
C GLY A 263 11.43 -2.46 -16.89
N THR A 264 10.33 -2.08 -17.54
CA THR A 264 8.98 -2.57 -17.24
C THR A 264 8.88 -4.06 -17.56
N LEU A 265 9.33 -4.47 -18.74
CA LEU A 265 9.31 -5.86 -19.17
C LEU A 265 10.13 -6.73 -18.20
N SER A 266 11.35 -6.32 -17.88
CA SER A 266 12.22 -7.02 -16.92
C SER A 266 11.58 -7.09 -15.52
N SER A 267 10.92 -6.02 -15.07
CA SER A 267 10.21 -6.01 -13.79
C SER A 267 9.02 -6.97 -13.80
N ALA A 268 8.25 -7.03 -14.89
CA ALA A 268 7.14 -7.95 -15.06
C ALA A 268 7.62 -9.41 -15.13
N GLU A 269 8.69 -9.70 -15.88
CA GLU A 269 9.30 -11.05 -15.94
C GLU A 269 9.80 -11.51 -14.56
N SER A 270 10.46 -10.61 -13.83
CA SER A 270 10.90 -10.88 -12.46
C SER A 270 9.70 -11.11 -11.53
N ALA A 271 8.64 -10.32 -11.63
CA ALA A 271 7.43 -10.47 -10.83
C ALA A 271 6.71 -11.81 -11.12
N PHE A 272 6.69 -12.23 -12.39
CA PHE A 272 6.16 -13.52 -12.80
C PHE A 272 6.97 -14.67 -12.18
N SER A 273 8.29 -14.62 -12.33
CA SER A 273 9.21 -15.65 -11.84
C SER A 273 9.22 -15.80 -10.31
N MET A 274 9.02 -14.69 -9.59
CA MET A 274 8.98 -14.67 -8.13
C MET A 274 7.68 -15.23 -7.56
N ASN A 275 6.58 -15.26 -8.32
CA ASN A 275 5.27 -15.67 -7.83
C ASN A 275 5.02 -17.17 -8.02
N LYS A 276 5.54 -17.96 -7.08
CA LYS A 276 5.08 -19.35 -6.89
C LYS A 276 3.58 -19.42 -6.50
N TYR A 277 3.02 -18.29 -6.08
CA TYR A 277 1.65 -18.15 -5.57
C TYR A 277 0.57 -18.03 -6.65
N PHE A 278 0.91 -17.84 -7.93
CA PHE A 278 -0.11 -17.71 -8.99
C PHE A 278 -1.08 -18.89 -8.99
N LEU A 279 -0.56 -20.11 -8.83
CA LEU A 279 -1.38 -21.31 -8.74
C LEU A 279 -2.24 -21.34 -7.48
N ASP A 280 -1.74 -20.82 -6.37
CA ASP A 280 -2.48 -20.73 -5.12
C ASP A 280 -3.63 -19.71 -5.23
N PHE A 281 -3.38 -18.57 -5.88
CA PHE A 281 -4.42 -17.56 -6.13
C PHE A 281 -5.51 -18.04 -7.09
N LEU A 282 -5.13 -18.79 -8.14
CA LEU A 282 -6.11 -19.47 -9.03
C LEU A 282 -6.99 -20.47 -8.28
N LYS A 283 -6.44 -21.12 -7.25
CA LYS A 283 -7.14 -22.08 -6.39
C LYS A 283 -7.79 -21.43 -5.15
N SER A 284 -7.67 -20.11 -5.00
CA SER A 284 -8.23 -19.40 -3.84
C SER A 284 -9.73 -19.61 -3.74
N LYS A 285 -10.24 -19.69 -2.50
CA LYS A 285 -11.69 -19.75 -2.25
C LYS A 285 -12.38 -18.43 -2.60
N SER A 286 -11.67 -17.31 -2.52
CA SER A 286 -12.20 -15.98 -2.87
C SER A 286 -12.36 -15.81 -4.38
N ALA A 287 -13.59 -15.55 -4.83
CA ALA A 287 -13.87 -15.31 -6.25
C ALA A 287 -13.18 -14.05 -6.77
N ILE A 288 -13.03 -13.03 -5.94
CA ILE A 288 -12.39 -11.76 -6.31
C ILE A 288 -10.90 -11.97 -6.57
N ILE A 289 -10.21 -12.74 -5.71
CA ILE A 289 -8.80 -13.11 -5.95
C ILE A 289 -8.68 -13.85 -7.28
N ARG A 290 -9.49 -14.89 -7.51
CA ARG A 290 -9.43 -15.66 -8.76
C ARG A 290 -9.63 -14.76 -9.99
N SER A 291 -10.64 -13.90 -9.98
CA SER A 291 -10.93 -12.95 -11.06
C SER A 291 -9.78 -11.97 -11.31
N ALA A 292 -9.14 -11.48 -10.25
CA ALA A 292 -8.00 -10.58 -10.35
C ALA A 292 -6.75 -11.31 -10.91
N THR A 293 -6.51 -12.56 -10.47
CA THR A 293 -5.42 -13.40 -10.98
C THR A 293 -5.57 -13.64 -12.48
N TYR A 294 -6.78 -13.95 -12.89
CA TYR A 294 -7.16 -14.12 -14.28
C TYR A 294 -6.91 -12.87 -15.13
N SER A 295 -7.27 -11.70 -14.62
CA SER A 295 -6.99 -10.43 -15.29
C SER A 295 -5.48 -10.22 -15.48
N LEU A 296 -4.69 -10.50 -14.44
CA LEU A 296 -3.23 -10.41 -14.51
C LEU A 296 -2.63 -11.41 -15.52
N LEU A 297 -3.10 -12.65 -15.55
CA LEU A 297 -2.68 -13.65 -16.54
C LEU A 297 -3.01 -13.20 -17.96
N ALA A 298 -4.17 -12.58 -18.19
CA ALA A 298 -4.52 -12.04 -19.50
C ALA A 298 -3.53 -10.96 -19.94
N SER A 299 -3.15 -10.02 -19.05
CA SER A 299 -2.14 -8.99 -19.35
C SER A 299 -0.76 -9.61 -19.63
N TYR A 300 -0.34 -10.63 -18.86
CA TYR A 300 0.91 -11.37 -19.12
C TYR A 300 0.88 -12.10 -20.47
N ILE A 301 -0.20 -12.81 -20.80
CA ILE A 301 -0.34 -13.52 -22.10
C ILE A 301 -0.30 -12.52 -23.25
N LYS A 302 -0.94 -11.36 -23.08
CA LYS A 302 -1.01 -10.35 -24.12
C LYS A 302 0.33 -9.63 -24.35
N HIS A 303 1.08 -9.34 -23.29
CA HIS A 303 2.23 -8.43 -23.36
C HIS A 303 3.59 -9.07 -23.07
N VAL A 304 3.62 -10.24 -22.44
CA VAL A 304 4.82 -10.89 -21.90
C VAL A 304 4.73 -12.41 -22.12
N SER A 305 4.14 -12.88 -23.22
CA SER A 305 3.81 -14.30 -23.44
C SER A 305 5.00 -15.26 -23.35
N HIS A 306 6.22 -14.79 -23.59
CA HIS A 306 7.43 -15.60 -23.58
C HIS A 306 7.83 -16.09 -22.17
N VAL A 307 7.29 -15.52 -21.09
CA VAL A 307 7.55 -16.01 -19.72
C VAL A 307 6.86 -17.35 -19.43
N PHE A 308 5.90 -17.72 -20.28
CA PHE A 308 5.19 -18.98 -20.17
C PHE A 308 5.93 -20.08 -20.93
N ASN A 309 6.76 -20.86 -20.22
CA ASN A 309 7.32 -22.11 -20.77
C ASN A 309 6.27 -23.24 -20.75
N GLU A 310 6.49 -24.33 -21.51
CA GLU A 310 5.55 -25.46 -21.60
C GLU A 310 5.18 -26.05 -20.22
N GLU A 311 6.11 -26.06 -19.26
CA GLU A 311 5.87 -26.58 -17.91
C GLU A 311 5.01 -25.64 -17.04
N ALA A 312 5.20 -24.32 -17.12
CA ALA A 312 4.40 -23.32 -16.43
C ALA A 312 2.99 -23.18 -17.04
N MET A 313 2.85 -23.49 -18.33
CA MET A 313 1.57 -23.50 -19.02
C MET A 313 0.68 -24.69 -18.63
N LYS A 314 1.25 -25.86 -18.31
CA LYS A 314 0.45 -27.08 -17.99
C LYS A 314 -0.62 -26.85 -16.91
N PRO A 315 -0.34 -26.25 -15.74
CA PRO A 315 -1.36 -25.99 -14.73
C PRO A 315 -2.38 -24.93 -15.14
N VAL A 316 -1.96 -23.88 -15.87
CA VAL A 316 -2.83 -22.79 -16.34
C VAL A 316 -3.80 -23.30 -17.42
N LEU A 317 -3.32 -24.16 -18.31
CA LEU A 317 -4.10 -24.83 -19.35
C LEU A 317 -5.06 -25.88 -18.78
N ALA A 318 -4.64 -26.65 -17.76
CA ALA A 318 -5.48 -27.65 -17.09
C ALA A 318 -6.69 -27.04 -16.36
N LEU A 319 -6.59 -25.78 -15.90
CA LEU A 319 -7.68 -25.04 -15.26
C LEU A 319 -8.63 -24.36 -16.26
N SER A 320 -8.34 -24.38 -17.58
CA SER A 320 -8.89 -23.40 -18.53
C SER A 320 -9.60 -23.93 -19.79
N THR A 321 -10.22 -25.10 -19.78
CA THR A 321 -11.09 -25.50 -20.92
C THR A 321 -12.26 -24.53 -21.16
N LYS A 322 -12.76 -23.83 -20.12
CA LYS A 322 -13.71 -22.71 -20.27
C LYS A 322 -13.04 -21.35 -20.50
N TRP A 323 -11.80 -21.18 -20.07
CA TRP A 323 -11.08 -19.91 -20.07
C TRP A 323 -10.44 -19.60 -21.43
N MET A 324 -9.90 -20.61 -22.12
CA MET A 324 -9.41 -20.45 -23.50
C MET A 324 -10.54 -20.03 -24.45
N LEU A 325 -11.76 -20.56 -24.28
CA LEU A 325 -12.93 -20.16 -25.05
C LEU A 325 -13.33 -18.68 -24.80
N TRP A 326 -13.18 -18.19 -23.58
CA TRP A 326 -13.46 -16.79 -23.24
C TRP A 326 -12.38 -15.82 -23.78
N ILE A 327 -11.10 -16.22 -23.74
CA ILE A 327 -10.01 -15.45 -24.34
C ILE A 327 -10.16 -15.39 -25.87
N GLN A 328 -10.48 -16.51 -26.53
CA GLN A 328 -10.77 -16.52 -27.97
C GLN A 328 -11.98 -15.64 -28.33
N ALA A 329 -13.00 -15.57 -27.47
CA ALA A 329 -14.14 -14.68 -27.67
C ALA A 329 -13.83 -13.20 -27.40
N SER A 330 -12.87 -12.91 -26.51
CA SER A 330 -12.48 -11.55 -26.09
C SER A 330 -11.39 -10.92 -26.96
N LEU A 331 -10.69 -11.72 -27.77
CA LEU A 331 -9.76 -11.27 -28.82
C LEU A 331 -10.46 -10.85 -30.12
N ILE A 332 -11.79 -11.00 -30.20
CA ILE A 332 -12.61 -10.42 -31.27
C ILE A 332 -13.04 -9.01 -30.82
N PRO A 333 -12.63 -7.94 -31.49
CA PRO A 333 -13.00 -6.59 -31.08
C PRO A 333 -14.51 -6.39 -31.28
N SER A 334 -15.25 -6.23 -30.18
CA SER A 334 -16.61 -5.70 -30.21
C SER A 334 -16.57 -4.18 -30.37
N PRO A 335 -17.25 -3.59 -31.37
CA PRO A 335 -17.37 -2.15 -31.47
C PRO A 335 -18.35 -1.66 -30.39
N GLY A 336 -17.85 -1.04 -29.32
CA GLY A 336 -18.71 -0.24 -28.43
C GLY A 336 -18.43 -0.21 -26.93
N SER A 337 -17.41 -0.89 -26.40
CA SER A 337 -17.10 -0.81 -24.96
C SER A 337 -16.02 0.23 -24.69
N VAL A 338 -16.44 1.47 -24.47
CA VAL A 338 -15.60 2.61 -24.12
C VAL A 338 -14.90 2.35 -22.77
N PHE A 339 -13.66 1.87 -22.81
CA PHE A 339 -12.68 2.10 -21.74
C PHE A 339 -12.34 3.60 -21.75
N GLY A 340 -13.18 4.38 -21.10
CA GLY A 340 -12.94 5.79 -20.80
C GLY A 340 -12.28 5.93 -19.44
N VAL A 341 -11.13 5.31 -19.21
CA VAL A 341 -10.32 5.48 -17.98
C VAL A 341 -8.86 5.34 -18.39
N TYR A 342 -8.09 6.42 -18.26
CA TYR A 342 -6.77 6.66 -18.87
C TYR A 342 -6.82 6.91 -20.39
N THR A 343 -7.52 7.97 -20.79
CA THR A 343 -7.20 8.63 -22.06
C THR A 343 -5.83 9.28 -21.90
N ILE A 344 -4.84 8.81 -22.68
CA ILE A 344 -3.52 9.45 -22.82
C ILE A 344 -3.72 10.83 -23.45
#